data_AF-A0A1W9R5J5-F1
#
_entry.id   AF-A0A1W9R5J5-F1
#
_cell.length_a   1.000
_cell.length_b   1.000
_cell.length_c   1.000
_cell.angle_alpha   90.00
_cell.angle_beta   90.00
_cell.angle_gamma   90.00
#
_symmetry.space_group_name_H-M   'P 1'
#
loop_
_entity.id
_entity.type
_entity.pdbx_description
1 polymer ?
#
loop_
_entity_poly.entity_id
_entity_poly.type
_entity_poly.pdbx_seq_one_letter_code
_entity_poly.pdbx_strand_id
1 'polypeptide(L)'
;MTGKNSKKILIFLGIFFLIFTGCDRRYLAEKLLWKADKKTKELIGRKGKNLTNEDIEKIISFYQEVVEKCPLEASSAKAQFTITHLYILKKEYSKAKEELKEIISNFSSHRKIASQAYFLLGKI
;
A
#
# COMPACT_ATOMS: atom_id res chain seq x y z
N MET A 1 35.34 25.21 28.47
CA MET A 1 35.58 24.65 27.11
C MET A 1 34.58 23.52 26.80
N THR A 2 33.26 23.79 26.77
CA THR A 2 32.21 22.73 26.70
C THR A 2 31.27 22.84 25.49
N GLY A 3 31.41 23.86 24.63
CA GLY A 3 30.46 24.12 23.53
C GLY A 3 30.65 23.32 22.23
N LYS A 4 31.80 22.69 22.01
CA LYS A 4 32.11 21.98 20.74
C LYS A 4 31.61 20.53 20.73
N ASN A 5 31.55 19.89 21.89
CA ASN A 5 31.13 18.49 22.02
C ASN A 5 29.60 18.35 22.07
N SER A 6 28.87 19.34 22.63
CA SER A 6 27.40 19.32 22.66
C SER A 6 26.78 19.43 21.26
N LYS A 7 27.36 20.26 20.38
CA LYS A 7 26.90 20.38 18.99
C LYS A 7 27.12 19.10 18.18
N LYS A 8 28.24 18.40 18.40
CA LYS A 8 28.51 17.10 17.75
C LYS A 8 27.58 15.99 18.25
N ILE A 9 27.25 15.99 19.54
CA ILE A 9 26.27 15.06 20.14
C ILE A 9 24.86 15.32 19.58
N LEU A 10 24.48 16.59 19.42
CA LEU A 10 23.19 16.96 18.82
C LEU A 10 23.07 16.51 17.36
N ILE A 11 24.16 16.65 16.59
CA ILE A 11 24.23 16.18 15.20
C ILE A 11 24.16 14.64 15.13
N PHE A 12 24.85 13.93 16.03
CA PHE A 12 24.81 12.46 16.08
C PHE A 12 23.43 11.92 16.50
N LEU A 13 22.75 12.55 17.46
CA LEU A 13 21.38 12.20 17.85
C LEU A 13 20.37 12.47 16.72
N GLY A 14 20.55 13.56 15.97
CA GLY A 14 19.74 13.87 14.80
C GLY A 14 19.90 12.85 13.66
N ILE A 15 21.12 12.36 13.43
CA ILE A 15 21.41 11.32 12.42
C ILE A 15 20.87 9.95 12.86
N PHE A 16 20.95 9.62 14.15
CA PHE A 16 20.41 8.36 14.70
C PHE A 16 18.87 8.29 14.63
N PHE A 17 18.19 9.42 14.83
CA PHE A 17 16.73 9.51 14.71
C PHE A 17 16.22 9.33 13.27
N LEU A 18 17.02 9.70 12.27
CA LEU A 18 16.70 9.56 10.85
C LEU A 18 16.82 8.12 10.34
N ILE A 19 17.64 7.27 10.98
CA ILE A 19 17.88 5.89 10.54
C ILE A 19 16.83 4.92 11.10
N PHE A 20 16.29 5.19 12.29
CA PHE A 20 15.38 4.26 12.97
C PHE A 20 13.94 4.26 12.45
N THR A 21 13.48 5.32 11.78
CA THR A 21 12.05 5.51 11.49
C THR A 21 11.60 5.00 10.10
N GLY A 22 12.53 4.80 9.16
CA GLY A 22 12.17 4.48 7.77
C GLY A 22 12.27 3.00 7.37
N CYS A 23 13.15 2.23 8.01
CA CYS A 23 13.46 0.86 7.54
C CYS A 23 12.41 -0.17 7.98
N ASP A 24 11.88 -0.04 9.19
CA ASP A 24 10.94 -0.99 9.79
C ASP A 24 9.58 -0.97 9.08
N ARG A 25 9.06 0.23 8.76
CA ARG A 25 7.75 0.39 8.14
C ARG A 25 7.69 -0.15 6.70
N ARG A 26 8.74 0.09 5.90
CA ARG A 26 8.84 -0.45 4.53
C ARG A 26 8.85 -1.96 4.51
N TYR A 27 9.70 -2.56 5.35
CA TYR A 27 9.79 -4.00 5.49
C TYR A 27 8.45 -4.60 5.96
N LEU A 28 7.80 -3.98 6.94
CA LEU A 28 6.48 -4.40 7.40
C LEU A 28 5.44 -4.36 6.26
N ALA A 29 5.41 -3.27 5.48
CA ALA A 29 4.48 -3.11 4.37
C ALA A 29 4.69 -4.19 3.29
N GLU A 30 5.94 -4.47 2.92
CA GLU A 30 6.29 -5.56 1.99
C GLU A 30 5.88 -6.93 2.55
N LYS A 31 6.12 -7.19 3.84
CA LYS A 31 5.75 -8.44 4.51
C LYS A 31 4.23 -8.64 4.52
N LEU A 32 3.46 -7.59 4.81
CA LEU A 32 2.00 -7.63 4.78
C LEU A 32 1.48 -7.87 3.36
N LEU A 33 2.03 -7.18 2.37
CA LEU A 33 1.68 -7.38 0.97
C LEU A 33 1.97 -8.81 0.51
N TRP A 34 3.14 -9.35 0.83
CA TRP A 34 3.50 -10.74 0.53
C TRP A 34 2.51 -11.73 1.16
N LYS A 35 2.10 -11.50 2.41
CA LYS A 35 1.10 -12.33 3.09
C LYS A 35 -0.26 -12.25 2.40
N ALA A 36 -0.69 -11.07 1.97
CA ALA A 36 -1.91 -10.88 1.21
C ALA A 36 -1.86 -11.64 -0.12
N ASP A 37 -0.80 -11.45 -0.90
CA ASP A 37 -0.57 -12.15 -2.18
C ASP A 37 -0.57 -13.68 -2.01
N LYS A 38 0.07 -14.19 -0.95
CA LYS A 38 0.09 -15.63 -0.65
C LYS A 38 -1.32 -16.17 -0.38
N LYS A 39 -2.10 -15.49 0.47
CA LYS A 39 -3.48 -15.90 0.80
C LYS A 39 -4.39 -15.83 -0.43
N THR A 40 -4.26 -14.77 -1.23
CA THR A 40 -4.98 -14.62 -2.50
C THR A 40 -4.67 -15.77 -3.45
N LYS A 41 -3.39 -16.09 -3.63
CA LYS A 41 -2.94 -17.22 -4.47
C LYS A 41 -3.48 -18.55 -3.96
N GLU A 42 -3.49 -18.77 -2.65
CA GLU A 42 -4.04 -20.00 -2.05
C GLU A 42 -5.55 -20.12 -2.30
N LEU A 43 -6.31 -19.03 -2.07
CA LEU A 43 -7.76 -19.03 -2.27
C LEU A 43 -8.12 -19.25 -3.74
N ILE A 44 -7.42 -18.56 -4.65
CA ILE A 44 -7.58 -18.75 -6.10
C ILE A 44 -7.14 -20.15 -6.53
N GLY A 45 -6.05 -20.69 -6.00
CA GLY A 45 -5.61 -22.04 -6.31
C GLY A 45 -6.63 -23.11 -5.87
N ARG A 46 -7.28 -22.90 -4.71
CA ARG A 46 -8.28 -23.82 -4.17
C ARG A 46 -9.61 -23.76 -4.93
N LYS A 47 -10.07 -22.56 -5.28
CA LYS A 47 -11.41 -22.35 -5.87
C LYS A 47 -11.40 -22.19 -7.39
N GLY A 48 -10.28 -21.78 -7.98
CA GLY A 48 -10.11 -21.61 -9.42
C GLY A 48 -11.21 -20.74 -10.03
N LYS A 49 -11.97 -21.31 -10.97
CA LYS A 49 -13.09 -20.62 -11.64
C LYS A 49 -14.34 -20.47 -10.77
N ASN A 50 -14.41 -21.13 -9.62
CA ASN A 50 -15.56 -21.12 -8.71
C ASN A 50 -15.45 -20.01 -7.64
N LEU A 51 -14.71 -18.93 -7.90
CA LEU A 51 -14.65 -17.80 -6.98
C LEU A 51 -16.03 -17.14 -6.87
N THR A 52 -16.50 -16.95 -5.63
CA THR A 52 -17.74 -16.21 -5.35
C THR A 52 -17.43 -14.74 -5.07
N ASN A 53 -18.48 -13.92 -5.02
CA ASN A 53 -18.35 -12.53 -4.57
C ASN A 53 -17.79 -12.44 -3.14
N GLU A 54 -18.17 -13.37 -2.26
CA GLU A 54 -17.64 -13.45 -0.90
C GLU A 54 -16.14 -13.76 -0.88
N ASP A 55 -15.65 -14.59 -1.80
CA ASP A 55 -14.22 -14.83 -1.94
C ASP A 55 -13.47 -13.58 -2.41
N ILE A 56 -14.07 -12.81 -3.32
CA ILE A 56 -13.47 -11.56 -3.77
C ILE A 56 -13.43 -10.54 -2.62
N GLU A 57 -14.49 -10.42 -1.82
CA GLU A 57 -14.48 -9.58 -0.61
C GLU A 57 -13.42 -10.02 0.39
N LYS A 58 -13.25 -11.34 0.56
CA LYS A 58 -12.19 -11.90 1.40
C LYS A 58 -10.81 -11.52 0.87
N ILE A 59 -10.59 -11.56 -0.45
CA ILE A 59 -9.34 -11.12 -1.07
C ILE A 59 -9.13 -9.62 -0.83
N ILE A 60 -10.16 -8.80 -1.03
CA ILE A 60 -10.10 -7.35 -0.77
C ILE A 60 -9.63 -7.09 0.67
N SER A 61 -10.22 -7.78 1.66
CA SER A 61 -9.84 -7.63 3.08
C SER A 61 -8.36 -7.93 3.37
N PHE A 62 -7.74 -8.86 2.63
CA PHE A 62 -6.30 -9.14 2.81
C PHE A 62 -5.43 -7.94 2.39
N TYR A 63 -5.84 -7.23 1.34
CA TYR A 63 -5.13 -6.06 0.85
C TYR A 63 -5.47 -4.81 1.67
N GLN A 64 -6.70 -4.68 2.18
CA GLN A 64 -7.08 -3.60 3.09
C GLN A 64 -6.20 -3.57 4.34
N GLU A 65 -5.83 -4.74 4.90
CA GLU A 65 -4.88 -4.81 6.03
C GLU A 65 -3.54 -4.12 5.72
N VAL A 66 -3.07 -4.17 4.46
CA VAL A 66 -1.83 -3.51 4.02
C VAL A 66 -2.02 -1.99 3.99
N VAL A 67 -3.16 -1.54 3.47
CA VAL A 67 -3.48 -0.12 3.32
C VAL A 67 -3.64 0.54 4.67
N GLU A 68 -4.40 -0.07 5.59
CA GLU A 68 -4.64 0.47 6.93
C GLU A 68 -3.36 0.57 7.77
N LYS A 69 -2.48 -0.43 7.68
CA LYS A 69 -1.25 -0.47 8.49
C LYS A 69 -0.11 0.37 7.92
N CYS A 70 -0.07 0.57 6.61
CA CYS A 70 1.05 1.22 5.92
C CYS A 70 0.61 2.16 4.79
N PRO A 71 -0.28 3.14 5.04
CA PRO A 71 -1.03 3.87 4.00
C PRO A 71 -0.20 4.71 3.02
N LEU A 72 1.04 5.05 3.39
CA LEU A 72 1.93 5.90 2.58
C LEU A 72 3.11 5.13 1.96
N GLU A 73 3.13 3.80 2.11
CA GLU A 73 4.17 2.96 1.51
C GLU A 73 3.76 2.50 0.12
N ALA A 74 4.75 2.32 -0.77
CA ALA A 74 4.49 1.85 -2.15
C ALA A 74 3.73 0.51 -2.19
N SER A 75 3.93 -0.35 -1.19
CA SER A 75 3.19 -1.60 -1.01
C SER A 75 1.70 -1.38 -0.77
N SER A 76 1.31 -0.32 -0.07
CA SER A 76 -0.10 0.07 0.11
C SER A 76 -0.70 0.55 -1.21
N ALA A 77 0.00 1.39 -1.98
CA ALA A 77 -0.48 1.76 -3.32
C ALA A 77 -0.69 0.53 -4.21
N LYS A 78 0.24 -0.44 -4.18
CA LYS A 78 0.09 -1.71 -4.90
C LYS A 78 -1.12 -2.51 -4.42
N ALA A 79 -1.38 -2.55 -3.11
CA ALA A 79 -2.58 -3.17 -2.54
C ALA A 79 -3.87 -2.47 -3.01
N GLN A 80 -3.92 -1.13 -2.98
CA GLN A 80 -5.07 -0.34 -3.47
C GLN A 80 -5.33 -0.54 -4.97
N PHE A 81 -4.28 -0.65 -5.79
CA PHE A 81 -4.46 -1.02 -7.20
C PHE A 81 -5.08 -2.42 -7.36
N THR A 82 -4.66 -3.39 -6.54
CA THR A 82 -5.28 -4.72 -6.54
C THR A 82 -6.76 -4.63 -6.14
N ILE A 83 -7.09 -3.91 -5.06
CA ILE A 83 -8.48 -3.69 -4.62
C ILE A 83 -9.30 -3.03 -5.73
N THR A 84 -8.75 -1.99 -6.39
CA THR A 84 -9.36 -1.33 -7.55
C THR A 84 -9.70 -2.33 -8.65
N HIS A 85 -8.76 -3.21 -9.00
CA HIS A 85 -9.00 -4.25 -10.01
C HIS A 85 -10.09 -5.24 -9.59
N LEU A 86 -10.14 -5.62 -8.32
CA LEU A 86 -11.19 -6.51 -7.78
C LEU A 86 -12.56 -5.84 -7.86
N TYR A 87 -12.66 -4.54 -7.54
CA TYR A 87 -13.89 -3.79 -7.72
C TYR A 87 -14.30 -3.66 -9.19
N ILE A 88 -13.35 -3.45 -10.11
CA ILE A 88 -13.63 -3.47 -11.56
C ILE A 88 -14.16 -4.85 -12.00
N LEU A 89 -13.56 -5.94 -11.53
CA LEU A 89 -14.03 -7.31 -11.84
C LEU A 89 -15.46 -7.54 -11.35
N LYS A 90 -15.80 -6.97 -10.18
CA LYS A 90 -17.15 -6.96 -9.61
C LYS A 90 -18.10 -5.96 -10.29
N LYS A 91 -17.62 -5.16 -11.24
CA LYS A 91 -18.35 -4.03 -11.87
C LYS A 91 -18.76 -2.93 -10.87
N GLU A 92 -18.12 -2.87 -9.71
CA GLU A 92 -18.33 -1.84 -8.69
C GLU A 92 -17.46 -0.61 -8.97
N TYR A 93 -17.72 0.04 -10.10
CA TYR A 93 -16.88 1.12 -10.61
C TYR A 93 -16.79 2.33 -9.66
N SER A 94 -17.84 2.64 -8.89
CA SER A 94 -17.79 3.74 -7.91
C SER A 94 -16.68 3.51 -6.88
N LYS A 95 -16.64 2.32 -6.29
CA LYS A 95 -15.62 1.95 -5.29
C LYS A 95 -14.22 1.92 -5.91
N ALA A 96 -14.09 1.40 -7.13
CA ALA A 96 -12.82 1.45 -7.85
C ALA A 96 -12.32 2.89 -8.07
N LYS A 97 -13.22 3.84 -8.38
CA LYS A 97 -12.88 5.26 -8.52
C LYS A 97 -12.50 5.90 -7.17
N GLU A 98 -13.14 5.49 -6.08
CA GLU A 98 -12.82 5.96 -4.73
C GLU A 98 -11.41 5.55 -4.31
N GLU A 99 -11.04 4.28 -4.48
CA GLU A 99 -9.69 3.77 -4.22
C GLU A 99 -8.62 4.52 -5.01
N LEU A 100 -8.87 4.79 -6.30
CA LEU A 100 -7.94 5.53 -7.15
C LEU A 100 -7.79 6.99 -6.72
N LYS A 101 -8.86 7.63 -6.28
CA LYS A 101 -8.79 9.01 -5.73
C LYS A 101 -7.95 9.03 -4.45
N GLU A 102 -8.08 8.01 -3.61
CA GLU A 102 -7.27 7.90 -2.41
C GLU A 102 -5.78 7.72 -2.75
N ILE A 103 -5.44 6.85 -3.71
CA ILE A 103 -4.07 6.71 -4.22
C ILE A 103 -3.53 8.06 -4.72
N ILE A 104 -4.32 8.78 -5.52
CA ILE A 104 -3.91 10.09 -6.05
C ILE A 104 -3.64 11.09 -4.92
N SER A 105 -4.48 11.11 -3.88
CA SER A 105 -4.31 11.98 -2.72
C SER A 105 -3.04 11.64 -1.94
N ASN A 106 -2.89 10.37 -1.54
CA ASN A 106 -1.80 9.91 -0.67
C ASN A 106 -0.44 9.87 -1.38
N PHE A 107 -0.43 9.64 -2.69
CA PHE A 107 0.79 9.48 -3.50
C PHE A 107 0.97 10.57 -4.55
N SER A 108 0.35 11.74 -4.37
CA SER A 108 0.42 12.89 -5.29
C SER A 108 1.86 13.30 -5.63
N SER A 109 2.79 13.22 -4.67
CA SER A 109 4.21 13.51 -4.87
C SER A 109 4.97 12.38 -5.57
N HIS A 110 4.43 11.16 -5.58
CA HIS A 110 5.05 9.99 -6.17
C HIS A 110 4.61 9.82 -7.63
N ARG A 111 5.21 10.63 -8.52
CA ARG A 111 4.84 10.78 -9.95
C ARG A 111 4.36 9.48 -10.63
N LYS A 112 5.13 8.39 -10.53
CA LYS A 112 4.80 7.09 -11.17
C LYS A 112 3.49 6.48 -10.67
N ILE A 113 3.25 6.53 -9.36
CA ILE A 113 2.04 5.96 -8.74
C ILE A 113 0.84 6.83 -9.08
N ALA A 114 0.96 8.14 -8.92
CA ALA A 114 -0.10 9.09 -9.25
C ALA A 114 -0.48 9.01 -10.74
N SER A 115 0.49 8.99 -11.67
CA SER A 115 0.20 8.90 -13.11
C SER A 115 -0.50 7.60 -13.47
N GLN A 116 -0.12 6.48 -12.83
CA GLN A 116 -0.78 5.20 -13.04
C GLN A 116 -2.23 5.23 -12.53
N ALA A 117 -2.48 5.86 -11.37
CA ALA A 117 -3.81 6.00 -10.83
C ALA A 117 -4.71 6.90 -11.70
N TYR A 118 -4.21 8.04 -12.17
CA TYR A 118 -4.93 8.89 -13.12
C TYR A 118 -5.26 8.17 -14.43
N PHE A 119 -4.30 7.43 -14.97
CA PHE A 119 -4.51 6.65 -16.19
C PHE A 119 -5.62 5.61 -16.00
N LEU A 120 -5.58 4.87 -14.89
CA LEU A 120 -6.60 3.87 -14.59
C LEU A 120 -7.96 4.52 -14.35
N LEU A 121 -8.01 5.67 -13.68
CA LEU A 121 -9.24 6.41 -13.40
C LEU A 121 -9.93 6.86 -14.68
N GLY A 122 -9.17 7.34 -15.68
CA GLY A 122 -9.71 7.73 -16.98
C GLY A 122 -10.20 6.56 -17.85
N LYS A 123 -9.77 5.33 -17.56
CA LYS A 123 -10.20 4.12 -18.26
C LYS A 123 -11.55 3.57 -17.76
N ILE A 124 -11.95 3.93 -16.54
CA ILE A 124 -13.20 3.48 -15.89
C ILE A 124 -14.34 4.46 -16.18
#